data_AF-A0A0F9CIV0-F1
#
_entry.id   AF-A0A0F9CIV0-F1
#
_cell.length_a   1.000
_cell.length_b   1.000
_cell.length_c   1.000
_cell.angle_alpha   90.00
_cell.angle_beta   90.00
_cell.angle_gamma   90.00
#
_symmetry.space_group_name_H-M   'P 1'
#
loop_
_entity.id
_entity.type
_entity.pdbx_description
1 polymer ?
#
loop_
_entity_poly.entity_id
_entity_poly.type
_entity_poly.pdbx_seq_one_letter_code
_entity_poly.pdbx_strand_id
1 'polypeptide(L)'
;MYAVIREGGKQYKVEPGKSIQIDLKENVNKGDTLEFTDVLMVSKDGTRKTIDDLSAEELKRYRRIQNLENELSSTANRSICSCITCGKADRDMTYNKAYDSWYCTECYDMH
;
A
#
# COMPACT_ATOMS: atom_id res chain seq x y z
N MET A 1 16.49 6.58 13.22
CA MET A 1 15.05 6.28 13.12
C MET A 1 14.23 7.56 13.19
N TYR A 2 13.35 7.79 12.23
CA TYR A 2 12.38 8.89 12.23
C TYR A 2 11.02 8.40 11.74
N ALA A 3 9.96 9.09 12.11
CA ALA A 3 8.62 8.86 11.58
C ALA A 3 8.02 10.15 11.02
N VAL A 4 7.03 10.01 10.14
CA VAL A 4 6.16 11.11 9.71
C VAL A 4 4.79 10.82 10.29
N ILE A 5 4.30 11.71 11.14
CA ILE A 5 2.97 11.65 11.75
C ILE A 5 2.08 12.75 11.17
N ARG A 6 0.77 12.54 11.18
CA ARG A 6 -0.22 13.55 10.83
C ARG A 6 -1.01 13.94 12.07
N GLU A 7 -1.12 15.24 12.32
CA GLU A 7 -1.88 15.79 13.44
C GLU A 7 -2.43 17.16 13.04
N GLY A 8 -3.69 17.46 13.38
CA GLY A 8 -4.31 18.76 13.06
C GLY A 8 -4.31 19.10 11.55
N GLY A 9 -4.30 18.09 10.69
CA GLY A 9 -4.20 18.26 9.22
C GLY A 9 -2.79 18.59 8.70
N LYS A 10 -1.79 18.68 9.57
CA LYS A 10 -0.37 18.93 9.22
C LYS A 10 0.45 17.65 9.35
N GLN A 11 1.56 17.58 8.62
CA GLN A 11 2.51 16.46 8.71
C GLN A 11 3.77 16.90 9.44
N TYR A 12 4.23 16.06 10.38
CA TYR A 12 5.39 16.34 11.21
C TYR A 12 6.41 15.20 11.11
N LYS A 13 7.67 15.53 10.87
CA LYS A 13 8.79 14.59 10.97
C LYS A 13 9.26 14.53 12.43
N VAL A 14 9.16 13.36 13.05
CA VAL A 14 9.53 13.10 14.45
C VAL A 14 10.72 12.16 14.55
N GLU A 15 11.58 12.42 15.53
CA GLU A 15 12.80 11.65 15.81
C GLU A 15 12.92 11.49 17.33
N PRO A 16 13.34 10.31 17.84
CA PRO A 16 13.58 10.13 19.27
C PRO A 16 14.54 11.20 19.83
N GLY A 17 14.19 11.82 20.96
CA GLY A 17 14.99 12.86 21.60
C GLY A 17 14.84 14.27 21.00
N LYS A 18 14.09 14.45 19.91
CA LYS A 18 13.83 15.76 19.30
C LYS A 18 12.49 16.32 19.74
N SER A 19 12.48 17.58 20.18
CA SER A 19 11.24 18.32 20.46
C SER A 19 10.70 18.93 19.17
N ILE A 20 9.38 18.86 18.97
CA ILE A 20 8.67 19.49 17.85
C ILE A 20 7.52 20.34 18.39
N GLN A 21 7.17 21.40 17.65
CA GLN A 21 6.02 22.24 17.97
C GLN A 21 4.82 21.77 17.15
N ILE A 22 3.73 21.47 17.84
CA ILE A 22 2.44 21.07 17.26
C ILE A 22 1.36 22.02 17.73
N ASP A 23 0.19 21.94 17.10
CA ASP A 23 -0.98 22.69 17.55
C ASP A 23 -1.43 22.17 18.93
N LEU A 24 -1.90 23.07 19.80
CA LEU A 24 -2.26 22.74 21.17
C LEU A 24 -3.49 21.83 21.19
N LYS A 25 -3.38 20.67 21.85
CA LYS A 25 -4.50 19.76 22.07
C LYS A 25 -5.28 20.16 23.32
N GLU A 26 -6.61 20.08 23.24
CA GLU A 26 -7.49 20.32 24.38
C GLU A 26 -7.32 19.22 25.44
N ASN A 27 -7.49 19.58 26.72
CA ASN A 27 -7.43 18.67 27.87
C ASN A 27 -6.08 17.96 28.08
N VAL A 28 -4.96 18.60 27.71
CA VAL A 28 -3.61 18.07 27.93
C VAL A 28 -2.87 18.93 28.97
N ASN A 29 -2.28 18.27 29.97
CA ASN A 29 -1.45 18.91 30.97
C ASN A 29 0.04 18.69 30.70
N LYS A 30 0.86 19.54 31.31
CA LYS A 30 2.32 19.40 31.25
C LYS A 30 2.75 18.08 31.90
N GLY A 31 3.43 17.24 31.13
CA GLY A 31 3.93 15.95 31.60
C GLY A 31 3.08 14.76 31.12
N ASP A 32 1.93 15.01 30.48
CA ASP A 32 1.11 13.94 29.93
C ASP A 32 1.80 13.27 28.72
N THR A 33 1.66 11.95 28.66
CA THR A 33 2.06 11.17 27.48
C THR A 33 1.00 11.31 26.41
N LEU A 34 1.40 11.74 25.21
CA LEU A 34 0.53 11.84 24.05
C LEU A 34 0.81 10.70 23.08
N GLU A 35 -0.25 10.00 22.67
CA GLU A 35 -0.19 9.00 21.60
C GLU A 35 -0.67 9.61 20.27
N PHE A 36 0.12 9.41 19.22
CA PHE A 36 -0.23 9.80 17.85
C PHE A 36 -0.41 8.54 17.02
N THR A 37 -1.63 8.28 16.57
CA THR A 37 -2.00 7.05 15.87
C THR A 37 -1.88 7.16 14.35
N ASP A 38 -1.97 8.37 13.78
CA ASP A 38 -1.87 8.60 12.34
C ASP A 38 -0.39 8.73 11.91
N VAL A 39 0.26 7.57 11.79
CA VAL A 39 1.66 7.46 11.35
C VAL A 39 1.68 7.15 9.85
N LEU A 40 2.19 8.10 9.06
CA LEU A 40 2.28 7.98 7.60
C LEU A 40 3.49 7.18 7.14
N MET A 41 4.58 7.23 7.91
CA MET A 41 5.83 6.55 7.56
C MET A 41 6.70 6.34 8.78
N VAL A 42 7.41 5.22 8.85
CA VAL A 42 8.48 4.97 9.82
C VAL A 42 9.72 4.53 9.06
N SER A 43 10.83 5.23 9.24
CA SER A 43 12.14 4.87 8.68
C SER A 43 13.09 4.56 9.83
N LYS A 44 13.60 3.32 9.87
CA LYS A 44 14.54 2.89 10.91
C LYS A 44 15.94 3.47 10.68
N ASP A 45 16.31 3.67 9.41
CA ASP A 45 17.72 3.86 9.02
C ASP A 45 18.00 5.27 8.47
N GLY A 46 16.99 6.14 8.39
CA GLY A 46 17.15 7.49 7.83
C GLY A 46 17.16 7.52 6.28
N THR A 47 17.48 6.39 5.65
CA THR A 47 17.51 6.22 4.20
C THR A 47 16.14 5.78 3.68
N ARG A 48 15.40 6.73 3.10
CA ARG A 48 14.34 6.38 2.14
C ARG A 48 15.05 6.09 0.82
N LYS A 49 15.26 4.81 0.49
CA LYS A 49 15.74 4.44 -0.85
C LYS A 49 14.59 4.61 -1.84
N THR A 50 14.73 5.51 -2.79
CA THR A 50 13.89 5.58 -3.99
C THR A 50 14.47 4.64 -5.05
N ILE A 51 13.79 4.52 -6.19
CA ILE A 51 14.31 3.76 -7.34
C ILE A 51 15.67 4.32 -7.81
N ASP A 52 15.87 5.64 -7.67
CA ASP A 52 17.09 6.33 -8.10
C ASP A 52 18.30 6.01 -7.19
N ASP A 53 18.04 5.57 -5.96
CA ASP A 53 19.08 5.18 -4.99
C ASP A 53 19.56 3.73 -5.17
N LEU A 54 18.97 2.98 -6.12
CA LEU A 54 19.32 1.58 -6.37
C LEU A 54 20.58 1.47 -7.23
N SER A 55 21.51 0.60 -6.83
CA SER A 55 22.58 0.16 -7.72
C SER A 55 22.01 -0.52 -8.97
N ALA A 56 22.81 -0.61 -10.03
CA ALA A 56 22.39 -1.27 -11.27
C ALA A 56 21.90 -2.73 -11.04
N GLU A 57 22.50 -3.44 -10.09
CA GLU A 57 22.11 -4.82 -9.77
C GLU A 57 20.83 -4.88 -8.94
N GLU A 58 20.68 -4.01 -7.94
CA GLU A 58 19.42 -3.88 -7.20
C GLU A 58 18.27 -3.48 -8.12
N LEU A 59 18.49 -2.58 -9.08
CA LEU A 59 17.49 -2.16 -10.06
C LEU A 59 17.05 -3.31 -10.98
N LYS A 60 18.00 -4.14 -11.45
CA LYS A 60 17.67 -5.37 -12.20
C LYS A 60 16.83 -6.32 -11.37
N ARG A 61 17.21 -6.54 -10.10
CA ARG A 61 16.47 -7.41 -9.18
C ARG A 61 15.06 -6.86 -8.92
N TYR A 62 14.92 -5.56 -8.67
CA TYR A 62 13.65 -4.90 -8.47
C TYR A 62 12.73 -5.09 -9.68
N ARG A 63 13.21 -4.80 -10.90
CA ARG A 63 12.45 -5.01 -12.15
C ARG A 63 12.04 -6.46 -12.35
N ARG A 64 12.94 -7.41 -12.05
CA ARG A 64 12.61 -8.84 -12.12
C ARG A 64 11.46 -9.20 -11.17
N ILE A 65 11.52 -8.75 -9.91
CA ILE A 65 10.46 -9.03 -8.92
C ILE A 65 9.14 -8.39 -9.36
N GLN A 66 9.18 -7.14 -9.82
CA GLN A 66 7.99 -6.44 -10.32
C GLN A 66 7.34 -7.18 -11.49
N ASN A 67 8.14 -7.71 -12.41
CA ASN A 67 7.62 -8.51 -13.52
C ASN A 67 6.96 -9.82 -13.05
N LEU A 68 7.60 -10.52 -12.10
CA LEU A 68 7.04 -11.74 -11.51
C LEU A 68 5.72 -11.48 -10.79
N GLU A 69 5.65 -10.38 -10.02
CA GLU A 69 4.43 -9.96 -9.34
C GLU A 69 3.31 -9.65 -10.35
N ASN A 70 3.62 -8.90 -11.42
CA ASN A 70 2.66 -8.58 -12.47
C ASN A 70 2.13 -9.85 -13.16
N GLU A 71 3.01 -10.81 -13.45
CA GLU A 71 2.64 -12.08 -14.08
C GLU A 71 1.74 -12.92 -13.17
N LEU A 72 2.10 -13.06 -11.91
CA LEU A 72 1.30 -13.77 -10.91
C LEU A 72 -0.06 -13.10 -10.72
N SER A 73 -0.10 -11.78 -10.60
CA SER A 73 -1.33 -11.00 -10.44
C SER A 73 -2.23 -11.13 -11.66
N SER A 74 -1.69 -10.99 -12.86
CA SER A 74 -2.44 -11.20 -14.12
C SER A 74 -3.02 -12.60 -14.22
N THR A 75 -2.28 -13.62 -13.80
CA THR A 75 -2.74 -15.01 -13.79
C THR A 75 -3.85 -15.22 -12.76
N ALA A 76 -3.69 -14.69 -11.55
CA ALA A 76 -4.70 -14.78 -10.50
C ALA A 76 -6.01 -14.05 -10.89
N ASN A 77 -5.90 -12.84 -11.46
CA ASN A 77 -7.06 -12.04 -11.88
C ASN A 77 -7.82 -12.62 -13.06
N ARG A 78 -7.18 -13.49 -13.85
CA ARG A 78 -7.79 -14.25 -14.95
C ARG A 78 -8.08 -15.69 -14.58
N SER A 79 -8.00 -16.05 -13.30
CA SER A 79 -8.34 -17.39 -12.82
C SER A 79 -9.81 -17.48 -12.43
N ILE A 80 -10.33 -18.71 -12.34
CA ILE A 80 -11.68 -18.97 -11.84
C ILE A 80 -11.89 -18.47 -10.40
N CYS A 81 -10.82 -18.25 -9.64
CA CYS A 81 -10.89 -17.83 -8.25
C CYS A 81 -11.27 -16.36 -8.06
N SER A 82 -11.41 -15.57 -9.13
CA SER A 82 -11.78 -14.15 -9.01
C SER A 82 -12.46 -13.65 -10.28
N CYS A 83 -13.61 -13.00 -10.14
CA CYS A 83 -14.23 -12.27 -11.24
C CYS A 83 -13.37 -11.07 -11.64
N ILE A 84 -12.95 -11.02 -12.91
CA ILE A 84 -12.13 -9.92 -13.43
C ILE A 84 -12.81 -8.54 -13.33
N THR A 85 -14.14 -8.49 -13.23
CA THR A 85 -14.91 -7.25 -13.10
C THR A 85 -15.09 -6.80 -11.64
N CYS A 86 -15.53 -7.69 -10.74
CA CYS A 86 -15.90 -7.31 -9.37
C CYS A 86 -15.00 -7.89 -8.26
N GLY A 87 -14.04 -8.75 -8.60
CA GLY A 87 -13.12 -9.38 -7.67
C GLY A 87 -13.73 -10.44 -6.74
N LYS A 88 -15.04 -10.72 -6.85
CA LYS A 88 -15.71 -11.74 -6.03
C LYS A 88 -15.29 -13.15 -6.47
N ALA A 89 -15.13 -14.01 -5.48
CA ALA A 89 -14.68 -15.40 -5.61
C ALA A 89 -15.73 -16.42 -5.18
N ASP A 90 -16.82 -15.97 -4.57
CA ASP A 90 -17.86 -16.76 -3.91
C ASP A 90 -19.09 -17.01 -4.80
N ARG A 91 -18.98 -16.76 -6.10
CA ARG A 91 -20.06 -16.83 -7.08
C ARG A 91 -19.77 -17.85 -8.15
N ASP A 92 -20.82 -18.29 -8.83
CA ASP A 92 -20.66 -19.09 -10.03
C ASP A 92 -19.93 -18.30 -11.12
N MET A 93 -19.02 -18.98 -11.80
CA MET A 93 -18.07 -18.37 -12.71
C MET A 93 -18.25 -18.89 -14.13
N THR A 94 -18.20 -17.98 -15.10
CA THR A 94 -18.25 -18.26 -16.53
C THR A 94 -16.93 -17.83 -17.18
N TYR A 95 -16.34 -18.73 -17.95
CA TYR A 95 -15.11 -18.45 -18.69
C TYR A 95 -15.44 -17.80 -20.04
N ASN A 96 -14.87 -16.63 -20.30
CA ASN A 96 -14.93 -15.99 -21.60
C ASN A 96 -13.65 -16.27 -22.39
N LYS A 97 -13.76 -17.05 -23.47
CA LYS A 97 -12.61 -17.40 -24.33
C LYS A 97 -12.07 -16.22 -25.13
N ALA A 98 -12.90 -15.23 -25.50
CA ALA A 98 -12.45 -14.07 -26.26
C ALA A 98 -11.50 -13.18 -25.44
N TYR A 99 -11.72 -13.13 -24.12
CA TYR A 99 -10.91 -12.33 -23.18
C TYR A 99 -9.98 -13.16 -22.29
N ASP A 100 -9.95 -14.50 -22.46
CA ASP A 100 -9.13 -15.42 -21.65
C ASP A 100 -9.27 -15.12 -20.14
N SER A 101 -10.50 -14.94 -19.68
CA SER A 101 -10.80 -14.41 -18.34
C SER A 101 -12.09 -15.00 -17.78
N TRP A 102 -12.17 -15.06 -16.44
CA TRP A 102 -13.36 -15.51 -15.73
C TRP A 102 -14.18 -14.33 -15.20
N TYR A 103 -15.49 -14.44 -15.36
CA TYR A 103 -16.48 -13.49 -14.86
C TYR A 103 -17.44 -14.24 -13.94
N CYS A 104 -17.95 -13.59 -12.88
CA CYS A 104 -19.11 -14.17 -12.20
C CYS A 104 -20.32 -14.09 -13.12
N THR A 105 -21.29 -15.00 -12.96
CA THR A 105 -22.51 -15.05 -13.77
C THR A 105 -23.25 -13.72 -13.82
N GLU A 106 -23.29 -12.97 -12.71
CA GLU A 106 -23.88 -11.62 -12.66
C GLU A 106 -23.12 -10.57 -13.49
N CYS A 107 -21.80 -10.72 -13.66
CA CYS A 107 -21.00 -9.78 -14.45
C CYS A 107 -20.81 -10.20 -15.90
N TYR A 108 -21.06 -11.45 -16.24
CA TYR A 108 -20.85 -11.96 -17.59
C TYR A 108 -21.77 -11.28 -18.61
N ASP A 109 -23.04 -11.07 -18.25
CA ASP A 109 -24.05 -10.45 -19.14
C ASP A 109 -23.86 -8.93 -19.33
N MET A 110 -22.88 -8.32 -18.65
CA MET A 110 -22.52 -6.91 -18.83
C MET A 110 -21.46 -6.69 -19.92
N HIS A 111 -20.97 -7.75 -20.58
CA HIS A 111 -19.93 -7.71 -21.61
C HIS A 111 -20.39 -8.26 -22.95
#